data_AF-A0A6L5YXH1-F1
#
_entry.id   AF-A0A6L5YXH1-F1
#
_cell.length_a   1.000
_cell.length_b   1.000
_cell.length_c   1.000
_cell.angle_alpha   90.00
_cell.angle_beta   90.00
_cell.angle_gamma   90.00
#
_symmetry.space_group_name_H-M   'P 1'
#
loop_
_entity.id
_entity.type
_entity.pdbx_description
1 polymer ?
#
loop_
_entity_poly.entity_id
_entity_poly.type
_entity_poly.pdbx_seq_one_letter_code
_entity_poly.pdbx_strand_id
1 'polypeptide(L)'
;MTAADPARTVRKRHVFYVPGHDPAGGRRYREIYRAEAAKQAAVSGYRIDVEGLPPEDGVYRWQAEATIDGVTTRTTFDFLLWNDLVKQSLNKSMLATYWLTLRTFWAYLASGTLAAIARVRPVMLFSTLYPIAVYLLTPVAGLLAGLLVAWLAGLVLPVPGWATALAMLAGMAAALALLRRYDQRFFITYLVLAYAYIAQNRGGTPPGLYERGLKFNERIAAALASDVDEVLIVGHSAGAGIGVSLCAMLLRDGKVPPGKLALLGIGSVTQMISFLPKAQWMRADLNLLAQTAHLAWIEVSAPSDGMCFALSDPAATSGVNPPPEKKRWPVVFSAAYHQSLSEAVRNDPDFNIYRKHFQYIHAFDRPRDYDYFQITAGPRTLMARYGGRKSSKGRIDRPASRYRDF
;
A
#
# COMPACT_ATOMS: atom_id res chain seq x y z
N MET A 1 -15.77 30.08 -11.07
CA MET A 1 -15.55 28.75 -10.47
C MET A 1 -15.95 28.82 -9.01
N THR A 2 -17.17 28.42 -8.69
CA THR A 2 -17.66 28.36 -7.31
C THR A 2 -16.90 27.26 -6.58
N ALA A 3 -16.26 27.62 -5.46
CA ALA A 3 -15.63 26.65 -4.58
C ALA A 3 -16.71 25.65 -4.11
N ALA A 4 -16.38 24.35 -4.07
CA ALA A 4 -17.28 23.35 -3.54
C ALA A 4 -17.72 23.73 -2.12
N ASP A 5 -19.02 23.71 -1.84
CA ASP A 5 -19.57 24.00 -0.52
C ASP A 5 -19.03 22.99 0.50
N PRO A 6 -18.18 23.41 1.46
CA PRO A 6 -17.61 22.50 2.47
C PRO A 6 -18.68 21.92 3.42
N ALA A 7 -19.93 22.37 3.34
CA ALA A 7 -21.05 21.93 4.18
C ALA A 7 -21.91 20.80 3.58
N ARG A 8 -21.55 20.21 2.43
CA ARG A 8 -22.37 19.14 1.83
C ARG A 8 -22.34 17.87 2.70
N THR A 9 -23.44 17.63 3.40
CA THR A 9 -23.71 16.37 4.11
C THR A 9 -23.79 15.22 3.11
N VAL A 10 -23.01 14.17 3.35
CA VAL A 10 -22.97 12.96 2.53
C VAL A 10 -24.05 12.00 3.01
N ARG A 11 -25.05 11.74 2.17
CA ARG A 11 -26.07 10.70 2.39
C ARG A 11 -25.82 9.47 1.53
N LYS A 12 -25.25 9.66 0.34
CA LYS A 12 -24.86 8.58 -0.58
C LYS A 12 -23.39 8.68 -0.92
N ARG A 13 -22.61 7.65 -0.61
CA ARG A 13 -21.19 7.57 -0.98
C ARG A 13 -20.91 6.30 -1.77
N HIS A 14 -20.03 6.41 -2.76
CA HIS A 14 -19.43 5.26 -3.41
C HIS A 14 -17.94 5.18 -3.06
N VAL A 15 -17.53 4.12 -2.38
CA VAL A 15 -16.12 3.86 -2.07
C VAL A 15 -15.55 2.83 -3.03
N PHE A 16 -14.42 3.17 -3.64
CA PHE A 16 -13.63 2.24 -4.43
C PHE A 16 -12.36 1.89 -3.66
N TYR A 17 -12.27 0.65 -3.18
CA TYR A 17 -11.09 0.19 -2.44
C TYR A 17 -10.10 -0.46 -3.41
N VAL A 18 -8.88 0.08 -3.46
CA VAL A 18 -7.76 -0.43 -4.25
C VAL A 18 -6.76 -1.10 -3.30
N PRO A 19 -6.69 -2.45 -3.29
CA PRO A 19 -5.72 -3.14 -2.46
C PRO A 19 -4.29 -2.98 -2.98
N GLY A 20 -3.32 -3.24 -2.09
CA GLY A 20 -1.93 -3.46 -2.49
C GLY A 20 -1.75 -4.77 -3.26
N HIS A 21 -0.52 -5.31 -3.26
CA HIS A 21 -0.18 -6.60 -3.89
C HIS A 21 -0.72 -7.80 -3.09
N ASP A 22 -2.01 -7.79 -2.73
CA ASP A 22 -2.62 -8.81 -1.86
C ASP A 22 -3.38 -9.87 -2.70
N PRO A 23 -3.08 -11.18 -2.54
CA PRO A 23 -3.81 -12.24 -3.25
C PRO A 23 -5.24 -12.47 -2.69
N ALA A 24 -5.61 -11.87 -1.57
CA ALA A 24 -6.92 -12.02 -0.95
C ALA A 24 -8.05 -11.50 -1.86
N GLY A 25 -9.22 -12.13 -1.74
CA GLY A 25 -10.44 -11.68 -2.39
C GLY A 25 -11.20 -10.64 -1.57
N GLY A 26 -12.13 -9.92 -2.20
CA GLY A 26 -12.92 -8.88 -1.56
C GLY A 26 -13.71 -9.34 -0.32
N ARG A 27 -14.10 -10.63 -0.24
CA ARG A 27 -14.77 -11.19 0.94
C ARG A 27 -13.98 -11.00 2.22
N ARG A 28 -12.65 -11.18 2.18
CA ARG A 28 -11.79 -10.99 3.35
C ARG A 28 -11.87 -9.55 3.84
N TYR A 29 -11.81 -8.58 2.93
CA TYR A 29 -11.87 -7.16 3.27
C TYR A 29 -13.25 -6.74 3.78
N ARG A 30 -14.34 -7.29 3.24
CA ARG A 30 -15.68 -7.08 3.80
C ARG A 30 -15.79 -7.62 5.22
N GLU A 31 -15.27 -8.82 5.50
CA GLU A 31 -15.32 -9.38 6.86
C GLU A 31 -14.44 -8.59 7.84
N ILE A 32 -13.27 -8.10 7.41
CA ILE A 32 -12.48 -7.16 8.19
C ILE A 32 -13.30 -5.91 8.48
N TYR A 33 -13.88 -5.29 7.44
CA TYR A 33 -14.69 -4.09 7.58
C TYR A 33 -15.85 -4.31 8.55
N ARG A 34 -16.64 -5.38 8.39
CA ARG A 34 -17.76 -5.72 9.27
C ARG A 34 -17.33 -5.89 10.73
N ALA A 35 -16.29 -6.69 10.98
CA ALA A 35 -15.84 -6.97 12.34
C ALA A 35 -15.21 -5.75 13.02
N GLU A 36 -14.39 -5.01 12.29
CA GLU A 36 -13.67 -3.85 12.84
C GLU A 36 -14.55 -2.60 12.93
N ALA A 37 -15.52 -2.44 12.02
CA ALA A 37 -16.50 -1.36 12.11
C ALA A 37 -17.37 -1.49 13.36
N ALA A 38 -17.77 -2.71 13.73
CA ALA A 38 -18.50 -2.97 14.98
C ALA A 38 -17.67 -2.62 16.22
N LYS A 39 -16.37 -2.96 16.23
CA LYS A 39 -15.44 -2.57 17.31
C LYS A 39 -15.29 -1.05 17.39
N GLN A 40 -15.11 -0.38 16.26
CA GLN A 40 -14.95 1.07 16.23
C GLN A 40 -16.25 1.78 16.65
N ALA A 41 -17.41 1.30 16.20
CA ALA A 41 -18.72 1.80 16.60
C ALA A 41 -18.92 1.79 18.12
N ALA A 42 -18.49 0.72 18.80
CA ALA A 42 -18.54 0.62 20.25
C ALA A 42 -17.63 1.64 20.97
N VAL A 43 -16.51 2.02 20.35
CA VAL A 43 -15.56 3.01 20.88
C VAL A 43 -16.02 4.44 20.60
N SER A 44 -16.49 4.70 19.39
CA SER A 44 -16.77 6.04 18.86
C SER A 44 -18.24 6.48 19.05
N GLY A 45 -19.12 5.60 19.52
CA GLY A 45 -20.50 5.95 19.87
C GLY A 45 -21.45 6.13 18.68
N TYR A 46 -21.21 5.43 17.56
CA TYR A 46 -22.08 5.43 16.39
C TYR A 46 -22.54 4.01 16.01
N ARG A 47 -23.37 3.88 14.96
CA ARG A 47 -23.80 2.57 14.42
C ARG A 47 -23.40 2.41 12.97
N ILE A 48 -23.07 1.18 12.60
CA ILE A 48 -22.75 0.82 11.23
C ILE A 48 -23.11 -0.64 10.98
N ASP A 49 -23.98 -0.86 10.01
CA ASP A 49 -24.43 -2.16 9.57
C ASP A 49 -23.83 -2.45 8.20
N VAL A 50 -23.38 -3.69 7.99
CA VAL A 50 -22.61 -4.09 6.81
C VAL A 50 -23.24 -5.33 6.18
N GLU A 51 -23.64 -5.21 4.92
CA GLU A 51 -24.27 -6.28 4.16
C GLU A 51 -23.53 -6.56 2.85
N GLY A 52 -23.47 -7.83 2.46
CA GLY A 52 -22.91 -8.21 1.16
C GLY A 52 -23.89 -7.88 0.04
N LEU A 53 -23.38 -7.38 -1.08
CA LEU A 53 -24.17 -7.22 -2.29
C LEU A 53 -23.83 -8.33 -3.28
N PRO A 54 -24.76 -8.70 -4.18
CA PRO A 54 -24.44 -9.53 -5.34
C PRO A 54 -23.29 -8.89 -6.13
N PRO A 55 -22.35 -9.69 -6.67
CA PRO A 55 -21.37 -9.16 -7.60
C PRO A 55 -22.05 -8.50 -8.80
N GLU A 56 -21.49 -7.39 -9.27
CA GLU A 56 -21.94 -6.70 -10.49
C GLU A 56 -20.75 -6.62 -11.43
N ASP A 57 -20.90 -7.13 -12.66
CA ASP A 57 -19.80 -7.24 -13.65
C ASP A 57 -18.53 -7.92 -13.11
N GLY A 58 -18.70 -8.92 -12.23
CA GLY A 58 -17.59 -9.62 -11.58
C GLY A 58 -16.88 -8.82 -10.48
N VAL A 59 -17.33 -7.61 -10.16
CA VAL A 59 -16.81 -6.80 -9.05
C VAL A 59 -17.42 -7.26 -7.73
N TYR A 60 -16.56 -7.47 -6.73
CA TYR A 60 -17.00 -7.81 -5.37
C TYR A 60 -17.47 -6.56 -4.63
N ARG A 61 -18.67 -6.59 -4.06
CA ARG A 61 -19.34 -5.41 -3.51
C ARG A 61 -20.00 -5.68 -2.17
N TRP A 62 -20.12 -4.63 -1.36
CA TRP A 62 -20.89 -4.62 -0.14
C TRP A 62 -21.44 -3.23 0.14
N GLN A 63 -22.42 -3.14 1.02
CA GLN A 63 -22.97 -1.87 1.49
C GLN A 63 -22.68 -1.71 2.98
N ALA A 64 -22.42 -0.47 3.38
CA ALA A 64 -22.42 -0.07 4.77
C ALA A 64 -23.43 1.05 4.97
N GLU A 65 -24.37 0.88 5.90
CA GLU A 65 -25.28 1.91 6.34
C GLU A 65 -24.85 2.35 7.75
N ALA A 66 -24.51 3.62 7.91
CA ALA A 66 -24.04 4.14 9.19
C ALA A 66 -24.87 5.34 9.63
N THR A 67 -25.14 5.42 10.93
CA THR A 67 -25.73 6.60 11.56
C THR A 67 -24.69 7.21 12.50
N ILE A 68 -24.13 8.36 12.09
CA ILE A 68 -23.10 9.09 12.81
C ILE A 68 -23.59 10.54 12.96
N ASP A 69 -23.53 11.09 14.18
CA ASP A 69 -24.00 12.44 14.49
C ASP A 69 -25.46 12.70 14.04
N GLY A 70 -26.32 11.69 14.14
CA GLY A 70 -27.73 11.77 13.73
C GLY A 70 -27.98 11.73 12.22
N VAL A 71 -26.95 11.61 11.39
CA VAL A 71 -27.08 11.50 9.93
C VAL A 71 -26.86 10.06 9.49
N THR A 72 -27.81 9.53 8.72
CA THR A 72 -27.65 8.25 8.05
C THR A 72 -27.00 8.41 6.69
N THR A 73 -25.90 7.71 6.48
CA THR A 73 -25.16 7.65 5.22
C THR A 73 -25.13 6.21 4.72
N ARG A 74 -25.54 6.03 3.46
CA ARG A 74 -25.44 4.76 2.75
C ARG A 74 -24.20 4.78 1.87
N THR A 75 -23.32 3.81 2.09
CA THR A 75 -22.06 3.69 1.37
C THR A 75 -21.99 2.38 0.61
N THR A 76 -21.85 2.45 -0.70
CA THR A 76 -21.56 1.27 -1.52
C THR A 76 -20.05 1.13 -1.69
N PHE A 77 -19.53 -0.07 -1.45
CA PHE A 77 -18.12 -0.40 -1.65
C PHE A 77 -17.95 -1.29 -2.87
N ASP A 78 -17.05 -0.90 -3.75
CA ASP A 78 -16.55 -1.72 -4.84
C ASP A 78 -15.08 -2.05 -4.59
N PHE A 79 -14.78 -3.33 -4.49
CA PHE A 79 -13.42 -3.80 -4.34
C PHE A 79 -12.77 -3.93 -5.72
N LEU A 80 -11.81 -3.05 -6.02
CA LEU A 80 -11.12 -3.01 -7.31
C LEU A 80 -10.10 -4.15 -7.39
N LEU A 81 -10.62 -5.32 -7.75
CA LEU A 81 -9.94 -6.60 -7.72
C LEU A 81 -8.89 -6.70 -8.85
N TRP A 82 -7.63 -6.91 -8.48
CA TRP A 82 -6.54 -7.28 -9.39
C TRP A 82 -5.71 -8.46 -8.87
N ASN A 83 -6.33 -9.25 -7.97
CA ASN A 83 -5.69 -10.34 -7.27
C ASN A 83 -5.30 -11.52 -8.18
N ASP A 84 -5.89 -11.62 -9.38
CA ASP A 84 -5.50 -12.56 -10.43
C ASP A 84 -4.08 -12.25 -10.94
N LEU A 85 -3.79 -10.97 -11.23
CA LEU A 85 -2.44 -10.52 -11.61
C LEU A 85 -1.44 -10.73 -10.45
N VAL A 86 -1.87 -10.46 -9.21
CA VAL A 86 -1.07 -10.73 -8.01
C VAL A 86 -0.73 -12.22 -7.92
N LYS A 87 -1.73 -13.11 -7.96
CA LYS A 87 -1.53 -14.57 -7.90
C LYS A 87 -0.61 -15.07 -9.03
N GLN A 88 -0.77 -14.55 -10.24
CA GLN A 88 0.11 -14.89 -11.37
C GLN A 88 1.56 -14.45 -11.12
N SER A 89 1.77 -13.29 -10.48
CA SER A 89 3.10 -12.82 -10.11
C SER A 89 3.74 -13.63 -8.97
N LEU A 90 2.93 -14.19 -8.07
CA LEU A 90 3.37 -15.02 -6.95
C LEU A 90 3.69 -16.47 -7.38
N ASN A 91 3.09 -16.95 -8.46
CA ASN A 91 3.32 -18.30 -8.98
C ASN A 91 4.66 -18.39 -9.73
N LYS A 92 5.76 -18.55 -8.99
CA LYS A 92 7.13 -18.66 -9.52
C LYS A 92 7.85 -19.87 -8.93
N SER A 93 8.70 -20.50 -9.74
CA SER A 93 9.63 -21.51 -9.23
C SER A 93 10.66 -20.87 -8.31
N MET A 94 11.31 -21.68 -7.48
CA MET A 94 12.37 -21.20 -6.59
C MET A 94 13.51 -20.54 -7.38
N LEU A 95 13.95 -21.16 -8.49
CA LEU A 95 15.00 -20.61 -9.35
C LEU A 95 14.58 -19.27 -9.98
N ALA A 96 13.35 -19.18 -10.49
CA ALA A 96 12.82 -17.93 -11.02
C ALA A 96 12.77 -16.83 -9.95
N THR A 97 12.45 -17.20 -8.70
CA THR A 97 12.43 -16.26 -7.57
C THR A 97 13.83 -15.74 -7.24
N TYR A 98 14.86 -16.59 -7.26
CA TYR A 98 16.26 -16.15 -7.09
C TYR A 98 16.69 -15.19 -8.20
N TRP A 99 16.39 -15.52 -9.46
CA TRP A 99 16.69 -14.64 -10.59
C TRP A 99 15.98 -13.29 -10.47
N LEU A 100 14.69 -13.30 -10.12
CA LEU A 100 13.92 -12.08 -9.88
C LEU A 100 14.46 -11.28 -8.69
N THR A 101 14.93 -11.93 -7.63
CA THR A 101 15.56 -11.28 -6.47
C THR A 101 16.79 -10.49 -6.91
N LEU A 102 17.71 -11.14 -7.64
CA LEU A 102 18.93 -10.50 -8.15
C LEU A 102 18.59 -9.33 -9.08
N ARG A 103 17.68 -9.54 -10.04
CA ARG A 103 17.23 -8.49 -10.96
C ARG A 103 16.58 -7.31 -10.24
N THR A 104 15.79 -7.58 -9.21
CA THR A 104 15.10 -6.54 -8.41
C THR A 104 16.08 -5.74 -7.57
N PHE A 105 17.00 -6.43 -6.88
CA PHE A 105 18.06 -5.78 -6.13
C PHE A 105 18.91 -4.89 -7.04
N TRP A 106 19.33 -5.41 -8.20
CA TRP A 106 20.08 -4.64 -9.19
C TRP A 106 19.28 -3.45 -9.71
N ALA A 107 17.99 -3.61 -10.01
CA ALA A 107 17.13 -2.53 -10.48
C ALA A 107 17.04 -1.39 -9.47
N TYR A 108 16.91 -1.67 -8.18
CA TYR A 108 16.87 -0.65 -7.13
C TYR A 108 18.25 -0.04 -6.82
N LEU A 109 19.31 -0.83 -6.89
CA LEU A 109 20.68 -0.33 -6.69
C LEU A 109 21.11 0.59 -7.83
N ALA A 110 21.04 0.11 -9.08
CA ALA A 110 21.52 0.82 -10.26
C ALA A 110 20.72 2.10 -10.58
N SER A 111 19.45 2.17 -10.18
CA SER A 111 18.62 3.37 -10.33
C SER A 111 18.87 4.42 -9.24
N GLY A 112 19.54 4.05 -8.13
CA GLY A 112 19.65 4.89 -6.95
C GLY A 112 18.40 4.90 -6.06
N THR A 113 17.41 4.03 -6.35
CA THR A 113 16.18 3.89 -5.54
C THR A 113 16.50 3.52 -4.09
N LEU A 114 17.46 2.61 -3.83
CA LEU A 114 17.82 2.26 -2.45
C LEU A 114 18.30 3.49 -1.65
N ALA A 115 19.13 4.34 -2.25
CA ALA A 115 19.60 5.57 -1.61
C ALA A 115 18.48 6.60 -1.43
N ALA A 116 17.51 6.65 -2.34
CA ALA A 116 16.33 7.51 -2.19
C ALA A 116 15.40 7.00 -1.06
N ILE A 117 15.17 5.68 -0.98
CA ILE A 117 14.42 5.05 0.12
C ILE A 117 15.12 5.34 1.45
N ALA A 118 16.44 5.15 1.54
CA ALA A 118 17.22 5.42 2.75
C ALA A 118 17.05 6.86 3.25
N ARG A 119 17.10 7.83 2.34
CA ARG A 119 16.96 9.27 2.66
C ARG A 119 15.56 9.64 3.14
N VAL A 120 14.53 8.95 2.66
CA VAL A 120 13.13 9.22 3.05
C VAL A 120 12.77 8.44 4.30
N ARG A 121 12.98 7.12 4.31
CA ARG A 121 12.64 6.23 5.42
C ARG A 121 13.65 5.06 5.53
N PRO A 122 14.65 5.16 6.42
CA PRO A 122 15.58 4.06 6.70
C PRO A 122 14.89 2.76 7.14
N VAL A 123 13.78 2.85 7.88
CA VAL A 123 13.01 1.65 8.28
C VAL A 123 12.41 0.94 7.07
N MET A 124 11.93 1.70 6.07
CA MET A 124 11.45 1.12 4.81
C MET A 124 12.59 0.49 4.01
N LEU A 125 13.80 1.05 4.07
CA LEU A 125 14.98 0.43 3.46
C LEU A 125 15.23 -0.96 4.08
N PHE A 126 15.19 -1.06 5.41
CA PHE A 126 15.31 -2.35 6.08
C PHE A 126 14.22 -3.34 5.63
N SER A 127 12.96 -2.92 5.63
CA SER A 127 11.83 -3.73 5.13
C SER A 127 12.02 -4.21 3.69
N THR A 128 12.64 -3.38 2.85
CA THR A 128 12.93 -3.70 1.44
C THR A 128 14.11 -4.67 1.29
N LEU A 129 15.17 -4.49 2.08
CA LEU A 129 16.42 -5.25 1.95
C LEU A 129 16.39 -6.59 2.69
N TYR A 130 15.68 -6.72 3.82
CA TYR A 130 15.72 -7.97 4.58
C TYR A 130 15.23 -9.20 3.79
N PRO A 131 14.14 -9.17 2.99
CA PRO A 131 13.70 -10.38 2.31
C PRO A 131 14.63 -10.71 1.13
N ILE A 132 15.22 -9.68 0.50
CA ILE A 132 16.26 -9.83 -0.53
C ILE A 132 17.51 -10.48 0.07
N ALA A 133 18.00 -9.95 1.19
CA ALA A 133 19.18 -10.46 1.88
C ALA A 133 18.96 -11.90 2.35
N VAL A 134 17.81 -12.21 2.97
CA VAL A 134 17.45 -13.57 3.37
C VAL A 134 17.48 -14.52 2.17
N TYR A 135 16.83 -14.16 1.05
CA TYR A 135 16.89 -15.00 -0.15
C TYR A 135 18.33 -15.23 -0.63
N LEU A 136 19.11 -14.16 -0.83
CA LEU A 136 20.44 -14.27 -1.43
C LEU A 136 21.46 -14.96 -0.51
N LEU A 137 21.37 -14.76 0.80
CA LEU A 137 22.34 -15.31 1.76
C LEU A 137 22.00 -16.73 2.23
N THR A 138 20.74 -17.17 2.16
CA THR A 138 20.35 -18.53 2.57
C THR A 138 21.16 -19.66 1.91
N PRO A 139 21.31 -19.71 0.57
CA PRO A 139 22.07 -20.80 -0.05
C PRO A 139 23.56 -20.72 0.31
N VAL A 140 24.12 -19.51 0.42
CA VAL A 140 25.51 -19.30 0.83
C VAL A 140 25.74 -19.78 2.26
N ALA A 141 24.85 -19.42 3.19
CA ALA A 141 24.91 -19.87 4.57
C ALA A 141 24.81 -21.39 4.68
N GLY A 142 23.96 -22.03 3.87
CA GLY A 142 23.86 -23.49 3.83
C GLY A 142 25.13 -24.15 3.29
N LEU A 143 25.74 -23.61 2.24
CA LEU A 143 27.03 -24.09 1.72
C LEU A 143 28.14 -23.97 2.77
N LEU A 144 28.23 -22.83 3.47
CA LEU A 144 29.21 -22.61 4.52
C LEU A 144 28.99 -23.52 5.74
N ALA A 145 27.74 -23.78 6.13
CA ALA A 145 27.41 -24.73 7.19
C ALA A 145 27.83 -26.15 6.81
N GLY A 146 27.58 -26.57 5.56
CA GLY A 146 28.03 -27.88 5.07
C GLY A 146 29.55 -28.00 5.01
N LEU A 147 30.24 -26.93 4.60
CA LEU A 147 31.71 -26.86 4.63
C LEU A 147 32.24 -26.96 6.07
N LEU A 148 31.62 -26.28 7.02
CA LEU A 148 31.98 -26.36 8.44
C LEU A 148 31.82 -27.79 8.98
N VAL A 149 30.74 -28.47 8.63
CA VAL A 149 30.52 -29.88 9.01
C VAL A 149 31.61 -30.78 8.43
N ALA A 150 31.94 -30.63 7.14
CA ALA A 150 33.00 -31.41 6.50
C ALA A 150 34.37 -31.11 7.12
N TRP A 151 34.66 -29.85 7.44
CA TRP A 151 35.90 -29.45 8.10
C TRP A 151 36.03 -30.05 9.51
N LEU A 152 34.97 -29.99 10.32
CA LEU A 152 34.94 -30.61 11.65
C LEU A 152 35.11 -32.13 11.59
N ALA A 153 34.47 -32.81 10.62
CA ALA A 153 34.67 -34.23 10.38
C ALA A 153 36.12 -34.53 9.98
N GLY A 154 36.74 -33.66 9.19
CA GLY A 154 38.15 -33.71 8.79
C GLY A 154 39.15 -33.71 9.94
N LEU A 155 38.75 -33.23 11.14
CA LEU A 155 39.60 -33.27 12.34
C LEU A 155 39.69 -34.68 12.95
N VAL A 156 38.76 -35.58 12.60
CA VAL A 156 38.65 -36.92 13.20
C VAL A 156 38.91 -38.02 12.19
N LEU A 157 38.56 -37.80 10.91
CA LEU A 157 38.77 -38.76 9.83
C LEU A 157 39.14 -38.05 8.52
N PRO A 158 39.87 -38.70 7.59
CA PRO A 158 40.11 -38.13 6.27
C PRO A 158 38.80 -37.97 5.48
N VAL A 159 38.48 -36.72 5.12
CA VAL A 159 37.28 -36.40 4.33
C VAL A 159 37.70 -36.11 2.88
N PRO A 160 37.34 -36.97 1.91
CA PRO A 160 37.66 -36.72 0.51
C PRO A 160 36.85 -35.55 -0.04
N GLY A 161 37.38 -34.87 -1.07
CA GLY A 161 36.77 -33.65 -1.62
C GLY A 161 35.31 -33.82 -2.10
N TRP A 162 34.92 -35.01 -2.57
CA TRP A 162 33.54 -35.29 -2.95
C TRP A 162 32.60 -35.32 -1.74
N ALA A 163 33.07 -35.77 -0.56
CA ALA A 163 32.28 -35.77 0.66
C ALA A 163 32.07 -34.34 1.18
N THR A 164 33.08 -33.48 1.05
CA THR A 164 32.93 -32.03 1.31
C THR A 164 31.89 -31.41 0.39
N ALA A 165 31.93 -31.71 -0.92
CA ALA A 165 30.95 -31.21 -1.87
C ALA A 165 29.51 -31.68 -1.53
N LEU A 166 29.34 -32.95 -1.16
CA LEU A 166 28.05 -33.47 -0.71
C LEU A 166 27.55 -32.80 0.58
N ALA A 167 28.44 -32.57 1.55
CA ALA A 167 28.10 -31.87 2.79
C ALA A 167 27.64 -30.42 2.51
N MET A 168 28.33 -29.70 1.63
CA MET A 168 27.93 -28.36 1.18
C MET A 168 26.55 -28.37 0.51
N LEU A 169 26.30 -29.29 -0.43
CA LEU A 169 25.01 -29.42 -1.10
C LEU A 169 23.88 -29.79 -0.11
N ALA A 170 24.15 -30.68 0.85
CA ALA A 170 23.21 -31.05 1.90
C ALA A 170 22.90 -29.84 2.82
N GLY A 171 23.91 -29.06 3.20
CA GLY A 171 23.73 -27.84 3.98
C GLY A 171 22.91 -26.78 3.24
N MET A 172 23.16 -26.59 1.94
CA MET A 172 22.34 -25.73 1.09
C MET A 172 20.89 -26.21 1.02
N ALA A 173 20.66 -27.50 0.77
CA ALA A 173 19.31 -28.08 0.72
C ALA A 173 18.55 -27.91 2.05
N ALA A 174 19.23 -28.12 3.19
CA ALA A 174 18.66 -27.92 4.52
C ALA A 174 18.29 -26.45 4.77
N ALA A 175 19.17 -25.51 4.41
CA ALA A 175 18.90 -24.08 4.55
C ALA A 175 17.69 -23.63 3.70
N LEU A 176 17.58 -24.13 2.46
CA LEU A 176 16.44 -23.85 1.59
C LEU A 176 15.13 -24.46 2.12
N ALA A 177 15.19 -25.64 2.73
CA ALA A 177 14.04 -26.26 3.38
C ALA A 177 13.58 -25.44 4.60
N LEU A 178 14.51 -24.93 5.41
CA LEU A 178 14.19 -24.02 6.53
C LEU A 178 13.57 -22.72 6.04
N LEU A 179 14.11 -22.11 4.98
CA LEU A 179 13.52 -20.92 4.37
C LEU A 179 12.06 -21.17 3.98
N ARG A 180 11.78 -22.27 3.27
CA ARG A 180 10.40 -22.63 2.89
C ARG A 180 9.49 -22.83 4.09
N ARG A 181 9.99 -23.45 5.16
CA ARG A 181 9.23 -23.69 6.39
C ARG A 181 8.85 -22.39 7.09
N TYR A 182 9.75 -21.42 7.15
CA TYR A 182 9.53 -20.15 7.86
C TYR A 182 8.99 -19.02 6.96
N ASP A 183 8.95 -19.22 5.65
CA ASP A 183 8.49 -18.22 4.69
C ASP A 183 7.09 -17.70 5.00
N GLN A 184 6.15 -18.58 5.36
CA GLN A 184 4.77 -18.18 5.69
C GLN A 184 4.68 -17.28 6.93
N ARG A 185 5.69 -17.31 7.82
CA ARG A 185 5.72 -16.50 9.04
C ARG A 185 6.36 -15.12 8.81
N PHE A 186 7.33 -15.04 7.92
CA PHE A 186 8.11 -13.82 7.66
C PHE A 186 7.88 -13.22 6.26
N PHE A 187 6.95 -13.79 5.50
CA PHE A 187 6.49 -13.37 4.17
C PHE A 187 7.64 -13.02 3.20
N ILE A 188 8.73 -13.80 3.24
CA ILE A 188 9.96 -13.49 2.52
C ILE A 188 9.72 -13.53 1.00
N THR A 189 9.25 -14.67 0.49
CA THR A 189 8.96 -14.90 -0.93
C THR A 189 7.94 -13.90 -1.44
N TYR A 190 6.88 -13.68 -0.66
CA TYR A 190 5.82 -12.74 -0.98
C TYR A 190 6.37 -11.33 -1.20
N LEU A 191 7.18 -10.81 -0.27
CA LEU A 191 7.73 -9.45 -0.39
C LEU A 191 8.70 -9.33 -1.56
N VAL A 192 9.59 -10.30 -1.76
CA VAL A 192 10.51 -10.30 -2.92
C VAL A 192 9.71 -10.23 -4.23
N LEU A 193 8.69 -11.07 -4.38
CA LEU A 193 7.89 -11.11 -5.60
C LEU A 193 7.03 -9.85 -5.78
N ALA A 194 6.53 -9.26 -4.70
CA ALA A 194 5.84 -7.97 -4.73
C ALA A 194 6.77 -6.84 -5.23
N TYR A 195 8.00 -6.78 -4.71
CA TYR A 195 9.00 -5.80 -5.16
C TYR A 195 9.43 -6.05 -6.61
N ALA A 196 9.59 -7.32 -6.99
CA ALA A 196 9.89 -7.70 -8.37
C ALA A 196 8.78 -7.25 -9.33
N TYR A 197 7.51 -7.41 -8.94
CA TYR A 197 6.38 -6.95 -9.74
C TYR A 197 6.41 -5.43 -9.97
N ILE A 198 6.77 -4.63 -8.96
CA ILE A 198 6.94 -3.18 -9.08
C ILE A 198 8.14 -2.83 -9.98
N ALA A 199 9.27 -3.52 -9.78
CA ALA A 199 10.53 -3.21 -10.45
C ALA A 199 10.65 -3.77 -11.88
N GLN A 200 9.81 -4.74 -12.29
CA GLN A 200 9.98 -5.53 -13.52
C GLN A 200 10.13 -4.67 -14.78
N ASN A 201 9.39 -3.56 -14.86
CA ASN A 201 9.39 -2.61 -15.97
C ASN A 201 10.14 -1.31 -15.64
N ARG A 202 11.01 -1.35 -14.61
CA ARG A 202 11.78 -0.20 -14.12
C ARG A 202 10.90 1.01 -13.82
N GLY A 203 9.69 0.78 -13.29
CA GLY A 203 8.71 1.81 -12.95
C GLY A 203 7.59 2.02 -13.96
N GLY A 204 7.66 1.40 -15.15
CA GLY A 204 6.54 1.41 -16.11
C GLY A 204 5.36 0.56 -15.64
N THR A 205 4.13 0.98 -15.93
CA THR A 205 2.92 0.20 -15.60
C THR A 205 2.92 -1.13 -16.35
N PRO A 206 2.76 -2.28 -15.68
CA PRO A 206 2.54 -3.56 -16.36
C PRO A 206 1.29 -3.52 -17.25
N PRO A 207 1.31 -4.04 -18.49
CA PRO A 207 0.19 -3.94 -19.42
C PRO A 207 -1.15 -4.42 -18.84
N GLY A 208 -1.15 -5.59 -18.19
CA GLY A 208 -2.37 -6.12 -17.57
C GLY A 208 -2.93 -5.23 -16.44
N LEU A 209 -2.06 -4.52 -15.71
CA LEU A 209 -2.51 -3.56 -14.70
C LEU A 209 -3.08 -2.28 -15.33
N TYR A 210 -2.49 -1.83 -16.45
CA TYR A 210 -3.00 -0.69 -17.21
C TYR A 210 -4.40 -0.98 -17.78
N GLU A 211 -4.58 -2.13 -18.44
CA GLU A 211 -5.87 -2.58 -18.96
C GLU A 211 -6.94 -2.73 -17.87
N ARG A 212 -6.55 -3.28 -16.71
CA ARG A 212 -7.42 -3.36 -15.54
C ARG A 212 -7.80 -1.97 -15.02
N GLY A 213 -6.85 -1.03 -15.03
CA GLY A 213 -7.06 0.37 -14.66
C GLY A 213 -8.09 1.08 -15.53
N LEU A 214 -8.13 0.82 -16.85
CA LEU A 214 -9.16 1.38 -17.74
C LEU A 214 -10.58 0.95 -17.31
N LYS A 215 -10.77 -0.34 -17.03
CA LYS A 215 -12.07 -0.88 -16.55
C LYS A 215 -12.47 -0.29 -15.21
N PHE A 216 -11.51 -0.12 -14.30
CA PHE A 216 -11.78 0.56 -13.02
C PHE A 216 -12.20 2.01 -13.24
N ASN A 217 -11.53 2.71 -14.17
CA ASN A 217 -11.84 4.10 -14.48
C ASN A 217 -13.26 4.28 -15.02
N GLU A 218 -13.71 3.41 -15.94
CA GLU A 218 -15.08 3.41 -16.46
C GLU A 218 -16.12 3.28 -15.33
N ARG A 219 -15.86 2.37 -14.38
CA ARG A 219 -16.75 2.13 -13.24
C ARG A 219 -16.78 3.31 -12.27
N ILE A 220 -15.63 3.92 -12.00
CA ILE A 220 -15.54 5.12 -11.16
C ILE A 220 -16.23 6.30 -11.84
N ALA A 221 -16.07 6.46 -13.15
CA ALA A 221 -16.73 7.51 -13.92
C ALA A 221 -18.26 7.35 -13.90
N ALA A 222 -18.77 6.13 -14.01
CA ALA A 222 -20.20 5.84 -13.87
C ALA A 222 -20.73 6.24 -12.48
N ALA A 223 -19.98 5.94 -11.42
CA ALA A 223 -20.32 6.38 -10.07
C ALA A 223 -20.30 7.91 -9.94
N LEU A 224 -19.30 8.61 -10.50
CA LEU A 224 -19.23 10.08 -10.48
C LEU A 224 -20.43 10.75 -11.18
N ALA A 225 -20.94 10.10 -12.24
CA ALA A 225 -22.10 10.54 -13.00
C ALA A 225 -23.45 10.25 -12.30
N SER A 226 -23.46 9.38 -11.29
CA SER A 226 -24.65 9.04 -10.51
C SER A 226 -25.01 10.11 -9.45
N ASP A 227 -26.08 9.85 -8.70
CA ASP A 227 -26.62 10.73 -7.67
C ASP A 227 -25.89 10.67 -6.32
N VAL A 228 -24.72 10.03 -6.26
CA VAL A 228 -23.88 10.03 -5.06
C VAL A 228 -23.33 11.43 -4.76
N ASP A 229 -23.22 11.72 -3.47
CA ASP A 229 -22.66 12.97 -2.95
C ASP A 229 -21.13 12.98 -3.03
N GLU A 230 -20.51 11.82 -2.88
CA GLU A 230 -19.05 11.65 -2.92
C GLU A 230 -18.67 10.28 -3.49
N VAL A 231 -17.63 10.29 -4.33
CA VAL A 231 -16.86 9.12 -4.73
C VAL A 231 -15.50 9.18 -4.05
N LEU A 232 -15.23 8.19 -3.20
CA LEU A 232 -14.00 8.08 -2.42
C LEU A 232 -13.18 6.88 -2.91
N ILE A 233 -12.00 7.15 -3.46
CA ILE A 233 -11.01 6.12 -3.77
C ILE A 233 -10.13 5.93 -2.53
N VAL A 234 -10.06 4.71 -2.00
CA VAL A 234 -9.16 4.33 -0.91
C VAL A 234 -8.07 3.44 -1.47
N GLY A 235 -6.83 3.93 -1.47
CA GLY A 235 -5.66 3.16 -1.88
C GLY A 235 -4.83 2.72 -0.67
N HIS A 236 -4.68 1.41 -0.48
CA HIS A 236 -3.84 0.86 0.58
C HIS A 236 -2.52 0.33 0.04
N SER A 237 -1.42 0.66 0.72
CA SER A 237 -0.08 0.17 0.32
C SER A 237 0.23 0.54 -1.14
N ALA A 238 0.54 -0.44 -2.00
CA ALA A 238 0.77 -0.21 -3.43
C ALA A 238 -0.48 0.28 -4.18
N GLY A 239 -1.68 0.00 -3.64
CA GLY A 239 -2.94 0.51 -4.16
C GLY A 239 -3.09 2.02 -4.07
N ALA A 240 -2.33 2.70 -3.19
CA ALA A 240 -2.27 4.16 -3.15
C ALA A 240 -1.73 4.75 -4.47
N GLY A 241 -0.68 4.15 -5.05
CA GLY A 241 -0.13 4.56 -6.34
C GLY A 241 -1.11 4.29 -7.48
N ILE A 242 -1.81 3.15 -7.46
CA ILE A 242 -2.86 2.86 -8.45
C ILE A 242 -3.99 3.89 -8.33
N GLY A 243 -4.42 4.24 -7.11
CA GLY A 243 -5.43 5.27 -6.85
C GLY A 243 -5.05 6.64 -7.41
N VAL A 244 -3.78 7.05 -7.25
CA VAL A 244 -3.24 8.28 -7.88
C VAL A 244 -3.46 8.26 -9.39
N SER A 245 -3.14 7.16 -10.07
CA SER A 245 -3.30 7.05 -11.52
C SER A 245 -4.74 6.97 -11.98
N LEU A 246 -5.62 6.31 -11.23
CA LEU A 246 -7.06 6.30 -11.53
C LEU A 246 -7.64 7.72 -11.45
N CYS A 247 -7.29 8.48 -10.41
CA CYS A 247 -7.65 9.90 -10.30
C CYS A 247 -7.09 10.71 -11.46
N ALA A 248 -5.82 10.52 -11.82
CA ALA A 248 -5.17 11.27 -12.88
C ALA A 248 -5.82 11.02 -14.25
N MET A 249 -6.16 9.77 -14.56
CA MET A 249 -6.91 9.40 -15.76
C MET A 249 -8.30 10.07 -15.80
N LEU A 250 -9.07 10.02 -14.70
CA LEU A 250 -10.38 10.68 -14.64
C LEU A 250 -10.28 12.20 -14.86
N LEU A 251 -9.25 12.84 -14.31
CA LEU A 251 -8.99 14.27 -14.48
C LEU A 251 -8.63 14.62 -15.92
N ARG A 252 -7.77 13.83 -16.57
CA ARG A 252 -7.39 14.03 -17.98
C ARG A 252 -8.59 13.87 -18.91
N ASP A 253 -9.48 12.93 -18.61
CA ASP A 253 -10.70 12.69 -19.38
C ASP A 253 -11.81 13.74 -19.13
N GLY A 254 -11.60 14.69 -18.21
CA GLY A 254 -12.63 15.68 -17.84
C GLY A 254 -13.85 15.08 -17.12
N LYS A 255 -13.74 13.86 -16.59
CA LYS A 255 -14.83 13.08 -15.99
C LYS A 255 -15.07 13.38 -14.49
N VAL A 256 -14.44 14.41 -13.93
CA VAL A 256 -14.51 14.73 -12.49
C VAL A 256 -15.37 15.97 -12.24
N PRO A 257 -16.63 15.80 -11.79
CA PRO A 257 -17.42 16.91 -11.31
C PRO A 257 -16.74 17.59 -10.10
N PRO A 258 -16.78 18.93 -10.00
CA PRO A 258 -16.18 19.65 -8.87
C PRO A 258 -16.67 19.12 -7.52
N GLY A 259 -15.72 18.79 -6.63
CA GLY A 259 -16.01 18.43 -5.24
C GLY A 259 -16.59 17.03 -5.02
N LYS A 260 -16.77 16.20 -6.07
CA LYS A 260 -17.29 14.84 -5.92
C LYS A 260 -16.22 13.77 -5.70
N LEU A 261 -14.99 13.98 -6.16
CA LEU A 261 -13.93 12.96 -6.08
C LEU A 261 -12.98 13.22 -4.91
N ALA A 262 -12.64 12.15 -4.19
CA ALA A 262 -11.65 12.16 -3.13
C ALA A 262 -10.71 10.94 -3.21
N LEU A 263 -9.46 11.14 -2.82
CA LEU A 263 -8.44 10.09 -2.71
C LEU A 263 -7.91 10.03 -1.26
N LEU A 264 -8.03 8.86 -0.65
CA LEU A 264 -7.42 8.52 0.62
C LEU A 264 -6.33 7.46 0.40
N GLY A 265 -5.07 7.87 0.51
CA GLY A 265 -3.93 6.95 0.60
C GLY A 265 -3.68 6.54 2.05
N ILE A 266 -3.52 5.24 2.29
CA ILE A 266 -3.21 4.69 3.63
C ILE A 266 -2.01 3.74 3.57
N GLY A 267 -0.99 4.01 4.39
CA GLY A 267 0.24 3.20 4.42
C GLY A 267 0.94 3.15 3.06
N SER A 268 0.95 4.25 2.31
CA SER A 268 1.38 4.29 0.92
C SER A 268 2.84 3.83 0.69
N VAL A 269 3.04 3.08 -0.41
CA VAL A 269 4.36 2.74 -0.97
C VAL A 269 4.57 3.31 -2.38
N THR A 270 3.84 4.35 -2.78
CA THR A 270 3.91 4.95 -4.13
C THR A 270 5.35 5.26 -4.58
N GLN A 271 6.22 5.64 -3.65
CA GLN A 271 7.63 5.95 -3.95
C GLN A 271 8.46 4.74 -4.38
N MET A 272 8.03 3.50 -4.10
CA MET A 272 8.65 2.29 -4.66
C MET A 272 8.56 2.27 -6.21
N ILE A 273 7.54 2.92 -6.77
CA ILE A 273 7.33 3.07 -8.21
C ILE A 273 8.03 4.35 -8.70
N SER A 274 7.69 5.50 -8.10
CA SER A 274 8.08 6.81 -8.66
C SER A 274 9.58 7.10 -8.61
N PHE A 275 10.35 6.40 -7.78
CA PHE A 275 11.81 6.51 -7.72
C PHE A 275 12.52 5.74 -8.85
N LEU A 276 11.79 4.90 -9.59
CA LEU A 276 12.35 4.16 -10.72
C LEU A 276 12.44 5.01 -12.00
N PRO A 277 13.38 4.71 -12.91
CA PRO A 277 13.67 5.55 -14.07
C PRO A 277 12.50 5.70 -15.05
N LYS A 278 11.72 4.64 -15.30
CA LYS A 278 10.62 4.63 -16.26
C LYS A 278 9.26 4.97 -15.64
N ALA A 279 9.26 5.63 -14.49
CA ALA A 279 8.05 6.06 -13.77
C ALA A 279 7.64 7.52 -14.07
N GLN A 280 7.96 8.03 -15.27
CA GLN A 280 7.56 9.38 -15.71
C GLN A 280 6.06 9.60 -15.56
N TRP A 281 5.26 8.62 -16.00
CA TRP A 281 3.80 8.64 -15.90
C TRP A 281 3.31 8.83 -14.45
N MET A 282 3.90 8.12 -13.48
CA MET A 282 3.54 8.25 -12.06
C MET A 282 3.95 9.62 -11.53
N ARG A 283 5.12 10.14 -11.91
CA ARG A 283 5.53 11.50 -11.53
C ARG A 283 4.61 12.56 -12.16
N ALA A 284 4.13 12.35 -13.39
CA ALA A 284 3.15 13.20 -14.05
C ALA A 284 1.78 13.16 -13.36
N ASP A 285 1.32 11.97 -12.96
CA ASP A 285 0.09 11.79 -12.19
C ASP A 285 0.18 12.51 -10.83
N LEU A 286 1.29 12.33 -10.11
CA LEU A 286 1.56 13.01 -8.85
C LEU A 286 1.58 14.55 -9.04
N ASN A 287 2.17 15.04 -10.13
CA ASN A 287 2.21 16.47 -10.46
C ASN A 287 0.82 17.04 -10.75
N LEU A 288 0.00 16.32 -11.50
CA LEU A 288 -1.38 16.70 -11.79
C LEU A 288 -2.20 16.76 -10.50
N LEU A 289 -2.16 15.69 -9.70
CA LEU A 289 -2.90 15.60 -8.44
C LEU A 289 -2.42 16.62 -7.42
N ALA A 290 -1.13 16.92 -7.34
CA ALA A 290 -0.61 17.90 -6.39
C ALA A 290 -1.16 19.32 -6.58
N GLN A 291 -1.71 19.64 -7.76
CA GLN A 291 -2.11 20.99 -8.15
C GLN A 291 -3.62 21.17 -8.36
N THR A 292 -4.35 20.09 -8.63
CA THR A 292 -5.76 20.16 -9.00
C THR A 292 -6.65 20.64 -7.85
N ALA A 293 -7.70 21.41 -8.19
CA ALA A 293 -8.77 21.78 -7.26
C ALA A 293 -9.98 20.84 -7.36
N HIS A 294 -9.99 19.89 -8.30
CA HIS A 294 -11.15 19.04 -8.60
C HIS A 294 -11.34 17.85 -7.63
N LEU A 295 -10.33 17.53 -6.81
CA LEU A 295 -10.42 16.46 -5.81
C LEU A 295 -9.77 16.87 -4.48
N ALA A 296 -10.10 16.13 -3.41
CA ALA A 296 -9.34 16.12 -2.17
C ALA A 296 -8.37 14.94 -2.14
N TRP A 297 -7.14 15.14 -1.68
CA TRP A 297 -6.17 14.04 -1.54
C TRP A 297 -5.47 14.08 -0.18
N ILE A 298 -5.69 13.00 0.58
CA ILE A 298 -5.19 12.82 1.94
C ILE A 298 -4.31 11.57 1.98
N GLU A 299 -3.14 11.69 2.61
CA GLU A 299 -2.21 10.57 2.86
C GLU A 299 -2.08 10.37 4.37
N VAL A 300 -2.47 9.17 4.83
CA VAL A 300 -2.39 8.79 6.24
C VAL A 300 -1.40 7.64 6.43
N SER A 301 -0.51 7.78 7.40
CA SER A 301 0.46 6.74 7.75
C SER A 301 0.91 6.85 9.20
N ALA A 302 1.63 5.87 9.72
CA ALA A 302 2.18 5.88 11.08
C ALA A 302 3.70 5.68 11.03
N PRO A 303 4.51 6.48 11.74
CA PRO A 303 5.97 6.28 11.80
C PRO A 303 6.40 4.86 12.23
N SER A 304 5.58 4.17 13.01
CA SER A 304 5.82 2.79 13.45
C SER A 304 5.47 1.73 12.41
N ASP A 305 4.81 2.09 11.30
CA ASP A 305 4.59 1.20 10.16
C ASP A 305 5.85 1.19 9.28
N GLY A 306 6.66 0.14 9.46
CA GLY A 306 7.92 -0.02 8.75
C GLY A 306 7.79 -0.40 7.28
N MET A 307 6.58 -0.67 6.77
CA MET A 307 6.36 -1.11 5.39
C MET A 307 5.83 0.00 4.46
N CYS A 308 5.84 1.26 4.92
CA CYS A 308 5.39 2.40 4.12
C CYS A 308 6.38 3.57 4.15
N PHE A 309 6.19 4.54 3.26
CA PHE A 309 6.88 5.83 3.36
C PHE A 309 6.13 6.74 4.32
N ALA A 310 6.18 6.39 5.61
CA ALA A 310 5.42 7.09 6.65
C ALA A 310 5.65 8.61 6.61
N LEU A 311 4.59 9.39 6.76
CA LEU A 311 4.58 10.86 6.72
C LEU A 311 5.34 11.50 5.54
N SER A 312 5.50 10.79 4.42
CA SER A 312 6.17 11.35 3.25
C SER A 312 5.14 11.87 2.25
N ASP A 313 5.34 13.10 1.75
CA ASP A 313 4.59 13.61 0.60
C ASP A 313 5.08 12.87 -0.66
N PRO A 314 4.25 12.00 -1.27
CA PRO A 314 4.66 11.21 -2.42
C PRO A 314 5.00 12.06 -3.64
N ALA A 315 4.38 13.22 -3.85
CA ALA A 315 4.76 14.12 -4.94
C ALA A 315 6.13 14.75 -4.64
N ALA A 316 6.26 15.42 -3.50
CA ALA A 316 7.47 16.18 -3.18
C ALA A 316 8.72 15.28 -3.08
N THR A 317 8.61 14.12 -2.42
CA THR A 317 9.72 13.15 -2.33
C THR A 317 10.08 12.53 -3.68
N SER A 318 9.13 12.47 -4.63
CA SER A 318 9.38 12.03 -6.01
C SER A 318 10.02 13.10 -6.90
N GLY A 319 10.35 14.27 -6.35
CA GLY A 319 10.95 15.37 -7.12
C GLY A 319 9.93 16.24 -7.87
N VAL A 320 8.63 16.05 -7.60
CA VAL A 320 7.56 16.90 -8.12
C VAL A 320 7.41 18.11 -7.21
N ASN A 321 7.74 19.30 -7.73
CA ASN A 321 7.72 20.55 -6.98
C ASN A 321 6.90 21.60 -7.75
N PRO A 322 5.56 21.55 -7.69
CA PRO A 322 4.74 22.56 -8.33
C PRO A 322 4.96 23.92 -7.64
N PRO A 323 4.67 25.03 -8.34
CA PRO A 323 4.75 26.36 -7.74
C PRO A 323 3.95 26.43 -6.43
N PRO A 324 4.45 27.11 -5.37
CA PRO A 324 3.81 27.13 -4.05
C PRO A 324 2.33 27.54 -4.09
N GLU A 325 1.96 28.47 -4.95
CA GLU A 325 0.58 28.95 -5.16
C GLU A 325 -0.34 27.91 -5.80
N LYS A 326 0.23 26.90 -6.47
CA LYS A 326 -0.50 25.78 -7.09
C LYS A 326 -0.46 24.52 -6.23
N LYS A 327 0.47 24.38 -5.28
CA LYS A 327 0.59 23.19 -4.41
C LYS A 327 -0.62 23.11 -3.46
N ARG A 328 -1.50 22.14 -3.70
CA ARG A 328 -2.69 21.86 -2.88
C ARG A 328 -2.58 20.56 -2.10
N TRP A 329 -1.99 19.54 -2.72
CA TRP A 329 -2.09 18.16 -2.24
C TRP A 329 -0.76 17.41 -2.23
N PRO A 330 -0.65 16.31 -1.47
CA PRO A 330 -1.62 15.84 -0.46
C PRO A 330 -1.52 16.57 0.87
N VAL A 331 -2.58 16.47 1.67
CA VAL A 331 -2.45 16.67 3.13
C VAL A 331 -1.92 15.36 3.73
N VAL A 332 -0.75 15.42 4.35
CA VAL A 332 -0.07 14.25 4.93
C VAL A 332 -0.16 14.30 6.45
N PHE A 333 -0.75 13.30 7.09
CA PHE A 333 -0.79 13.26 8.55
C PHE A 333 -0.68 11.88 9.16
N SER A 334 -0.36 11.84 10.46
CA SER A 334 -0.18 10.57 11.16
C SER A 334 -1.47 10.01 11.74
N ALA A 335 -1.70 8.71 11.54
CA ALA A 335 -2.66 7.96 12.37
C ALA A 335 -2.22 7.87 13.84
N ALA A 336 -0.98 8.25 14.16
CA ALA A 336 -0.44 8.44 15.51
C ALA A 336 -0.65 7.25 16.46
N TYR A 337 -0.23 6.04 16.04
CA TYR A 337 -0.49 4.77 16.76
C TYR A 337 -0.18 4.82 18.26
N HIS A 338 0.84 5.56 18.69
CA HIS A 338 1.19 5.70 20.11
C HIS A 338 0.12 6.43 20.95
N GLN A 339 -0.70 7.27 20.31
CA GLN A 339 -1.80 8.00 20.92
C GLN A 339 -3.16 7.43 20.56
N SER A 340 -3.26 6.77 19.39
CA SER A 340 -4.52 6.26 18.87
C SER A 340 -4.81 4.80 19.16
N LEU A 341 -3.83 4.11 19.74
CA LEU A 341 -3.96 2.75 20.26
C LEU A 341 -3.56 2.71 21.73
N SER A 342 -4.31 1.95 22.53
CA SER A 342 -3.94 1.64 23.90
C SER A 342 -2.60 0.90 23.97
N GLU A 343 -1.97 0.96 25.14
CA GLU A 343 -0.76 0.20 25.41
C GLU A 343 -0.98 -1.31 25.30
N ALA A 344 -2.15 -1.81 25.70
CA ALA A 344 -2.53 -3.21 25.54
C ALA A 344 -2.47 -3.65 24.08
N VAL A 345 -3.06 -2.90 23.15
CA VAL A 345 -2.99 -3.21 21.71
C VAL A 345 -1.57 -3.11 21.17
N ARG A 346 -0.80 -2.11 21.60
CA ARG A 346 0.58 -1.91 21.10
C ARG A 346 1.57 -2.96 21.58
N ASN A 347 1.32 -3.55 22.75
CA ASN A 347 2.16 -4.60 23.36
C ASN A 347 1.66 -6.02 23.03
N ASP A 348 0.55 -6.16 22.30
CA ASP A 348 0.06 -7.44 21.80
C ASP A 348 1.11 -8.07 20.85
N PRO A 349 1.52 -9.34 21.06
CA PRO A 349 2.44 -10.04 20.17
C PRO A 349 1.99 -10.10 18.70
N ASP A 350 0.67 -10.09 18.45
CA ASP A 350 0.09 -10.07 17.11
C ASP A 350 0.16 -8.70 16.45
N PHE A 351 0.46 -7.63 17.20
CA PHE A 351 0.73 -6.28 16.67
C PHE A 351 2.13 -6.18 16.04
N ASN A 352 2.48 -7.17 15.23
CA ASN A 352 3.70 -7.25 14.46
C ASN A 352 3.69 -6.28 13.25
N ILE A 353 4.76 -6.29 12.46
CA ILE A 353 4.94 -5.37 11.32
C ILE A 353 3.79 -5.43 10.29
N TYR A 354 3.24 -6.62 10.02
CA TYR A 354 2.13 -6.78 9.08
C TYR A 354 0.83 -6.24 9.65
N ARG A 355 0.54 -6.56 10.91
CA ARG A 355 -0.65 -6.04 11.59
C ARG A 355 -0.62 -4.52 11.66
N LYS A 356 0.54 -3.90 11.92
CA LYS A 356 0.73 -2.44 11.89
C LYS A 356 0.41 -1.83 10.53
N HIS A 357 0.79 -2.49 9.44
CA HIS A 357 0.52 -1.98 8.09
C HIS A 357 -0.94 -2.13 7.65
N PHE A 358 -1.65 -3.12 8.20
CA PHE A 358 -3.10 -3.26 8.00
C PHE A 358 -3.93 -2.48 9.02
N GLN A 359 -3.32 -1.95 10.09
CA GLN A 359 -4.05 -1.28 11.17
C GLN A 359 -4.87 -0.08 10.70
N TYR A 360 -4.53 0.59 9.61
CA TYR A 360 -5.34 1.66 9.04
C TYR A 360 -6.78 1.26 8.72
N ILE A 361 -7.05 -0.02 8.40
CA ILE A 361 -8.41 -0.52 8.12
C ILE A 361 -9.03 -1.31 9.29
N HIS A 362 -8.41 -1.24 10.46
CA HIS A 362 -8.90 -1.85 11.69
C HIS A 362 -9.33 -0.78 12.69
N ALA A 363 -10.04 -1.20 13.74
CA ALA A 363 -10.47 -0.31 14.80
C ALA A 363 -9.29 0.26 15.58
N PHE A 364 -9.40 1.53 15.94
CA PHE A 364 -8.56 2.24 16.88
C PHE A 364 -9.36 2.45 18.16
N ASP A 365 -8.86 1.95 19.29
CA ASP A 365 -9.52 2.10 20.59
C ASP A 365 -9.38 3.52 21.17
N ARG A 366 -8.59 4.40 20.53
CA ARG A 366 -8.44 5.82 20.84
C ARG A 366 -8.34 6.65 19.54
N PRO A 367 -9.32 6.64 18.63
CA PRO A 367 -9.13 7.03 17.22
C PRO A 367 -8.58 8.46 16.99
N ARG A 368 -8.77 9.38 17.95
CA ARG A 368 -8.41 10.80 17.82
C ARG A 368 -9.03 11.39 16.56
N ASP A 369 -8.18 11.64 15.56
CA ASP A 369 -8.55 12.29 14.31
C ASP A 369 -8.51 11.33 13.11
N TYR A 370 -8.26 10.03 13.36
CA TYR A 370 -8.30 8.99 12.33
C TYR A 370 -9.24 7.87 12.75
N ASP A 371 -10.37 7.79 12.06
CA ASP A 371 -11.34 6.71 12.16
C ASP A 371 -11.71 6.29 10.73
N TYR A 372 -11.21 5.14 10.29
CA TYR A 372 -11.41 4.67 8.91
C TYR A 372 -12.89 4.53 8.55
N PHE A 373 -13.70 4.04 9.49
CA PHE A 373 -15.12 3.77 9.28
C PHE A 373 -15.92 5.06 9.27
N GLN A 374 -15.56 6.04 10.11
CA GLN A 374 -16.14 7.38 10.01
C GLN A 374 -15.74 8.04 8.68
N ILE A 375 -14.52 7.83 8.20
CA ILE A 375 -14.06 8.36 6.91
C ILE A 375 -14.86 7.79 5.76
N THR A 376 -15.06 6.47 5.73
CA THR A 376 -15.70 5.79 4.61
C THR A 376 -17.21 5.75 4.71
N ALA A 377 -17.81 5.79 5.90
CA ALA A 377 -19.27 5.69 6.07
C ALA A 377 -19.92 6.90 6.75
N GLY A 378 -19.15 7.90 7.19
CA GLY A 378 -19.71 9.06 7.88
C GLY A 378 -20.20 10.19 6.95
N PRO A 379 -20.90 11.19 7.52
CA PRO A 379 -21.67 12.19 6.78
C PRO A 379 -20.84 13.34 6.21
N ARG A 380 -19.51 13.33 6.38
CA ARG A 380 -18.62 14.39 5.89
C ARG A 380 -17.82 13.88 4.72
N THR A 381 -17.72 14.67 3.65
CA THR A 381 -16.75 14.43 2.56
C THR A 381 -15.32 14.42 3.12
N LEU A 382 -14.39 13.79 2.41
CA LEU A 382 -12.97 13.82 2.76
C LEU A 382 -12.44 15.25 2.74
N MET A 383 -12.89 16.06 1.77
CA MET A 383 -12.60 17.49 1.69
C MET A 383 -13.09 18.23 2.94
N ALA A 384 -14.36 18.05 3.32
CA ALA A 384 -14.92 18.72 4.49
C ALA A 384 -14.20 18.27 5.78
N ARG A 385 -13.77 17.01 5.87
CA ARG A 385 -13.08 16.47 7.04
C ARG A 385 -11.65 17.00 7.18
N TYR A 386 -10.87 17.00 6.09
CA TYR A 386 -9.42 17.21 6.17
C TYR A 386 -8.86 18.28 5.21
N GLY A 387 -9.66 18.87 4.32
CA GLY A 387 -9.18 19.82 3.31
C GLY A 387 -8.51 21.06 3.89
N GLY A 388 -8.97 21.54 5.06
CA GLY A 388 -8.35 22.66 5.80
C GLY A 388 -7.26 22.24 6.78
N ARG A 389 -6.95 20.94 6.90
CA ARG A 389 -5.99 20.42 7.87
C ARG A 389 -4.56 20.72 7.44
N LYS A 390 -3.73 21.19 8.36
CA LYS A 390 -2.27 21.25 8.16
C LYS A 390 -1.67 19.85 8.21
N SER A 391 -0.72 19.57 7.31
CA SER A 391 0.06 18.34 7.39
C SER A 391 0.80 18.23 8.74
N SER A 392 1.04 17.01 9.20
CA SER A 392 1.78 16.76 10.45
C SER A 392 3.18 17.39 10.39
N LYS A 393 3.67 17.91 11.52
CA LYS A 393 5.00 18.56 11.61
C LYS A 393 6.15 17.67 11.14
N GLY A 394 6.03 16.34 11.30
CA GLY A 394 7.00 15.35 10.84
C GLY A 394 6.89 14.96 9.36
N ARG A 395 6.16 15.73 8.54
CA ARG A 395 6.03 15.48 7.10
C ARG A 395 7.41 15.58 6.44
N ILE A 396 7.73 14.62 5.59
CA ILE A 396 8.90 14.63 4.72
C ILE A 396 8.46 15.08 3.33
N ASP A 397 8.94 16.24 2.89
CA ASP A 397 8.64 16.85 1.60
C ASP A 397 9.91 17.20 0.80
N ARG A 398 11.08 16.72 1.24
CA ARG A 398 12.34 16.93 0.52
C ARG A 398 12.46 15.96 -0.65
N PRO A 399 12.80 16.43 -1.86
CA PRO A 399 13.05 15.57 -3.01
C PRO A 399 14.11 14.51 -2.73
N ALA A 400 13.76 13.24 -2.96
CA ALA A 400 14.66 12.12 -2.81
C ALA A 400 14.95 11.41 -4.13
N SER A 401 13.98 11.36 -5.04
CA SER A 401 14.16 10.74 -6.36
C SER A 401 15.33 11.35 -7.14
N ARG A 402 16.12 10.48 -7.78
CA ARG A 402 17.12 10.88 -8.79
C ARG A 402 16.45 11.40 -10.06
N TYR A 403 15.28 10.86 -10.38
CA TYR A 403 14.51 11.19 -11.58
C TYR A 403 13.44 12.22 -11.26
N ARG A 404 13.37 13.28 -12.06
CA ARG A 404 12.45 14.41 -11.87
C ARG A 404 11.69 14.80 -13.14
N ASP A 405 11.86 14.00 -14.20
CA ASP A 405 11.12 14.10 -15.45
C ASP A 405 9.68 13.62 -15.27
N PHE A 406 8.72 14.38 -15.78
CA PHE A 406 7.29 14.06 -15.78
C PHE A 406 6.58 14.73 -16.95
#